data_AF-A0A453DVY7-F1
#
_entry.id   AF-A0A453DVY7-F1
#
_cell.length_a   1.000
_cell.length_b   1.000
_cell.length_c   1.000
_cell.angle_alpha   90.00
_cell.angle_beta   90.00
_cell.angle_gamma   90.00
#
_symmetry.space_group_name_H-M   'P 1'
#
loop_
_entity.id
_entity.type
_entity.pdbx_description
1 polymer ?
#
loop_
_entity_poly.entity_id
_entity_poly.type
_entity_poly.pdbx_seq_one_letter_code
_entity_poly.pdbx_strand_id
1 'polypeptide(L)'
;MKSFPVAGGRSVSLALFSDVSNSQELLDLMQSGKLEPEAAFINASLVPDVFPVLAAAHKALLSKSRESLTTRTLHSELVYNYSGSKHISESLKRCGIADDTQYILAARFDASDEEV
;
A
#
# COMPACT_ATOMS: atom_id res chain seq x y z
N MET A 1 -11.51 4.82 -8.06
CA MET A 1 -10.44 3.82 -7.83
C MET A 1 -10.60 2.69 -8.85
N LYS A 2 -9.54 1.95 -9.23
CA LYS A 2 -9.66 0.76 -10.10
C LYS A 2 -9.38 -0.49 -9.29
N SER A 3 -10.32 -1.44 -9.27
CA SER A 3 -10.18 -2.71 -8.56
C SER A 3 -9.57 -3.80 -9.43
N PHE A 4 -8.69 -4.60 -8.84
CA PHE A 4 -8.02 -5.72 -9.47
C PHE A 4 -8.23 -6.99 -8.64
N PRO A 5 -8.64 -8.12 -9.25
CA PRO A 5 -8.65 -9.40 -8.57
C PRO A 5 -7.21 -9.84 -8.29
N VAL A 6 -6.96 -10.44 -7.12
CA VAL A 6 -5.61 -10.88 -6.72
C VAL A 6 -5.57 -12.37 -6.40
N ALA A 7 -5.99 -12.78 -5.20
CA ALA A 7 -5.91 -14.17 -4.76
C ALA A 7 -7.04 -14.52 -3.79
N GLY A 8 -7.53 -15.76 -3.82
CA GLY A 8 -8.50 -16.25 -2.85
C GLY A 8 -9.84 -15.50 -2.87
N GLY A 9 -10.27 -15.00 -4.04
CA GLY A 9 -11.49 -14.18 -4.16
C GLY A 9 -11.37 -12.75 -3.61
N ARG A 10 -10.17 -12.35 -3.19
CA ARG A 10 -9.86 -10.99 -2.68
C ARG A 10 -9.48 -10.07 -3.82
N SER A 11 -9.64 -8.77 -3.58
CA SER A 11 -9.27 -7.71 -4.53
C SER A 11 -8.38 -6.66 -3.88
N VAL A 12 -7.66 -5.91 -4.72
CA VAL A 12 -6.99 -4.67 -4.32
C VAL A 12 -7.46 -3.55 -5.24
N SER A 13 -7.91 -2.46 -4.63
CA SER A 13 -8.36 -1.27 -5.33
C SER A 13 -7.26 -0.21 -5.26
N LEU A 14 -6.91 0.35 -6.42
CA LEU A 14 -5.81 1.30 -6.59
C LEU A 14 -6.33 2.68 -7.04
N ALA A 15 -5.84 3.73 -6.39
CA ALA A 15 -6.10 5.12 -6.77
C ALA A 15 -4.78 5.88 -6.88
N LEU A 16 -4.60 6.59 -8.00
CA LEU A 16 -3.43 7.43 -8.23
C LEU A 16 -3.81 8.89 -7.95
N PHE A 17 -3.04 9.55 -7.10
CA PHE A 17 -3.13 10.96 -6.80
C PHE A 17 -1.86 11.67 -7.28
N SER A 18 -2.02 12.81 -7.94
CA SER A 18 -0.95 13.75 -8.28
C SER A 18 -1.14 15.05 -7.51
N ASP A 19 -0.09 15.87 -7.46
CA ASP A 19 -0.12 17.20 -6.85
C ASP A 19 -0.57 17.17 -5.37
N VAL A 20 -0.19 16.10 -4.66
CA VAL A 20 -0.54 15.92 -3.25
C VAL A 20 0.16 16.97 -2.40
N SER A 21 -0.63 17.74 -1.64
CA SER A 21 -0.14 18.84 -0.80
C SER A 21 -0.11 18.52 0.70
N ASN A 22 -0.64 17.37 1.12
CA ASN A 22 -0.77 16.98 2.53
C ASN A 22 -0.08 15.64 2.86
N SER A 23 0.99 15.29 2.14
CA SER A 23 1.76 14.05 2.34
C SER A 23 2.32 13.88 3.75
N GLN A 24 2.75 14.97 4.40
CA GLN A 24 3.17 14.94 5.81
C GLN A 24 2.02 14.53 6.74
N GLU A 25 0.82 15.09 6.57
CA GLU A 25 -0.36 14.73 7.36
C GLU A 25 -0.72 13.25 7.18
N LEU A 26 -0.70 12.76 5.93
CA LEU A 26 -0.94 11.34 5.62
C LEU A 26 0.10 10.43 6.29
N LEU A 27 1.37 10.82 6.27
CA LEU A 27 2.44 10.08 6.93
C LEU A 27 2.22 10.02 8.44
N ASP A 28 1.82 11.12 9.08
CA ASP A 28 1.53 11.18 10.51
C ASP A 28 0.31 10.32 10.89
N LEU A 29 -0.75 10.32 10.06
CA LEU A 29 -1.92 9.47 10.24
C LEU A 29 -1.55 7.99 10.14
N MET A 30 -0.70 7.60 9.19
CA MET A 30 -0.20 6.23 9.06
C MET A 30 0.65 5.81 10.26
N GLN A 31 1.61 6.64 10.67
CA GLN A 31 2.52 6.32 11.78
C GLN A 31 1.79 6.25 13.13
N SER A 32 0.77 7.09 13.31
CA SER A 32 -0.07 7.08 14.51
C SER A 32 -1.17 6.00 14.48
N GLY A 33 -1.33 5.29 13.35
CA GLY A 33 -2.36 4.26 13.17
C GLY A 33 -3.79 4.82 13.19
N LYS A 34 -3.97 6.07 12.77
CA LYS A 34 -5.25 6.79 12.74
C LYS A 34 -5.82 6.96 11.33
N LEU A 35 -5.14 6.43 10.32
CA LEU A 35 -5.64 6.45 8.95
C LEU A 35 -6.85 5.51 8.86
N GLU A 36 -8.04 6.09 8.80
CA GLU A 36 -9.31 5.38 8.68
C GLU A 36 -10.07 5.85 7.43
N PRO A 37 -10.42 4.96 6.51
CA PRO A 37 -10.14 3.53 6.55
C PRO A 37 -8.65 3.20 6.22
N GLU A 38 -8.10 2.12 6.78
CA GLU A 38 -6.67 1.79 6.58
C GLU A 38 -6.31 1.54 5.09
N ALA A 39 -5.21 2.12 4.62
CA ALA A 39 -4.72 1.94 3.25
C ALA A 39 -3.19 1.89 3.20
N ALA A 40 -2.65 1.35 2.11
CA ALA A 40 -1.24 1.43 1.78
C ALA A 40 -1.00 2.63 0.87
N PHE A 41 0.00 3.45 1.19
CA PHE A 41 0.48 4.50 0.30
C PHE A 41 1.87 4.15 -0.22
N ILE A 42 2.01 4.12 -1.54
CA ILE A 42 3.26 3.85 -2.26
C ILE A 42 3.62 5.13 -3.03
N ASN A 43 4.90 5.52 -3.04
CA ASN A 43 5.35 6.59 -3.93
C ASN A 43 5.19 6.13 -5.39
N ALA A 44 4.22 6.73 -6.09
CA ALA A 44 3.85 6.29 -7.43
C ALA A 44 4.95 6.52 -8.46
N SER A 45 5.90 7.42 -8.18
CA SER A 45 7.08 7.65 -9.04
C SER A 45 7.97 6.40 -9.14
N LEU A 46 7.83 5.47 -8.20
CA LEU A 46 8.58 4.21 -8.16
C LEU A 46 7.81 3.04 -8.77
N VAL A 47 6.60 3.26 -9.28
CA VAL A 47 5.69 2.23 -9.78
C VAL A 47 5.60 2.31 -11.31
N PRO A 48 6.37 1.50 -12.06
CA PRO A 48 6.39 1.57 -13.52
C PRO A 48 5.14 0.97 -14.17
N ASP A 49 4.49 0.02 -13.49
CA ASP A 49 3.29 -0.66 -13.94
C ASP A 49 2.50 -1.18 -12.72
N VAL A 50 1.23 -1.54 -12.92
CA VAL A 50 0.38 -2.10 -11.87
C VAL A 50 0.82 -3.51 -11.47
N PHE A 51 1.40 -4.28 -12.39
CA PHE A 51 1.74 -5.69 -12.18
C PHE A 51 2.64 -5.95 -10.95
N PRO A 52 3.75 -5.23 -10.72
CA PRO A 52 4.56 -5.41 -9.52
C PRO A 52 3.79 -5.15 -8.20
N VAL A 53 2.85 -4.20 -8.21
CA VAL A 53 1.99 -3.92 -7.05
C VAL A 53 1.04 -5.10 -6.81
N LEU A 54 0.43 -5.66 -7.86
CA LEU A 54 -0.42 -6.84 -7.75
C LEU A 54 0.34 -8.09 -7.29
N ALA A 55 1.59 -8.27 -7.73
CA ALA A 55 2.44 -9.36 -7.26
C ALA A 55 2.78 -9.23 -5.76
N ALA A 56 3.08 -8.00 -5.31
CA ALA A 56 3.28 -7.70 -3.90
C ALA A 56 2.00 -7.92 -3.07
N ALA A 57 0.84 -7.54 -3.61
CA ALA A 57 -0.47 -7.75 -3.00
C ALA A 57 -0.80 -9.23 -2.85
N HIS A 58 -0.54 -10.04 -3.90
CA HIS A 58 -0.71 -11.49 -3.86
C HIS A 58 0.14 -12.10 -2.74
N LYS A 59 1.42 -11.71 -2.64
CA LYS A 59 2.32 -12.18 -1.58
C LYS A 59 1.85 -11.75 -0.19
N ALA A 60 1.36 -10.51 -0.04
CA ALA A 60 0.83 -10.02 1.23
C ALA A 60 -0.39 -10.82 1.70
N LEU A 61 -1.33 -11.12 0.78
CA LEU A 61 -2.50 -11.97 1.06
C LEU A 61 -2.08 -13.40 1.43
N LEU A 62 -1.08 -13.97 0.74
CA LEU A 62 -0.56 -15.28 1.07
C LEU A 62 0.05 -15.31 2.48
N SER A 63 0.89 -14.33 2.82
CA SER A 63 1.44 -14.19 4.18
C SER A 63 0.34 -14.02 5.23
N LYS A 64 -0.70 -13.23 4.94
CA LYS A 64 -1.84 -13.06 5.84
C LYS A 64 -2.58 -14.38 6.07
N SER A 65 -2.85 -15.14 5.01
CA SER A 65 -3.55 -16.44 5.10
C SER A 65 -2.80 -17.50 5.90
N ARG A 66 -1.48 -17.33 6.03
CA ARG A 66 -0.59 -18.21 6.79
C ARG A 66 -0.22 -17.66 8.17
N GLU A 67 -0.85 -16.54 8.57
CA GLU A 67 -0.54 -15.82 9.81
C GLU A 67 0.95 -15.45 9.95
N SER A 68 1.62 -15.23 8.82
CA SER A 68 3.07 -15.04 8.72
C SER A 68 3.42 -13.66 8.15
N LEU A 69 2.65 -12.62 8.50
CA LEU A 69 2.99 -11.25 8.13
C LEU A 69 4.31 -10.86 8.79
N THR A 70 5.18 -10.18 8.03
CA THR A 70 6.43 -9.62 8.57
C THR A 70 6.16 -8.29 9.26
N THR A 71 5.23 -7.51 8.70
CA THR A 71 4.80 -6.19 9.18
C THR A 71 3.52 -6.30 10.01
N ARG A 72 3.08 -5.17 10.58
CA ARG A 72 1.93 -5.12 11.50
C ARG A 72 0.59 -5.30 10.79
N THR A 73 0.48 -4.85 9.55
CA THR A 73 -0.80 -4.81 8.83
C THR A 73 -0.67 -5.34 7.41
N LEU A 74 -1.78 -5.75 6.82
CA LEU A 74 -1.79 -6.23 5.43
C LEU A 74 -1.32 -5.11 4.45
N HIS A 75 -1.67 -3.85 4.74
CA HIS A 75 -1.29 -2.69 3.93
C HIS A 75 0.20 -2.36 4.05
N SER A 76 0.78 -2.40 5.26
CA SER A 76 2.23 -2.25 5.43
C SER A 76 3.00 -3.42 4.80
N GLU A 77 2.42 -4.62 4.79
CA GLU A 77 3.02 -5.80 4.14
C GLU A 77 3.07 -5.64 2.62
N LEU A 78 2.09 -4.97 2.02
CA LEU A 78 2.10 -4.65 0.59
C LEU A 78 3.31 -3.79 0.22
N VAL A 79 3.53 -2.69 0.94
CA VAL A 79 4.68 -1.79 0.70
C VAL A 79 6.01 -2.50 0.97
N TYR A 80 6.05 -3.32 2.04
CA TYR A 80 7.22 -4.14 2.36
C TYR A 80 7.55 -5.17 1.27
N ASN A 81 6.55 -5.88 0.75
CA ASN A 81 6.74 -6.84 -0.33
C ASN A 81 7.12 -6.18 -1.64
N TYR A 82 6.60 -4.97 -1.90
CA TYR A 82 6.92 -4.19 -3.09
C TYR A 82 8.40 -3.79 -3.14
N SER A 83 9.00 -3.47 -1.99
CA SER A 83 10.39 -2.98 -1.94
C SER A 83 11.45 -4.03 -2.32
N GLY A 84 11.10 -5.32 -2.26
CA GLY A 84 12.05 -6.43 -2.44
C GLY A 84 13.14 -6.52 -1.35
N SER A 85 13.04 -5.74 -0.28
CA SER A 85 14.00 -5.71 0.83
C SER A 85 13.54 -6.59 2.00
N LYS A 86 14.49 -6.97 2.86
CA LYS A 86 14.23 -7.66 4.14
C LYS A 86 14.18 -6.71 5.35
N HIS A 87 14.41 -5.42 5.15
CA HIS A 87 14.45 -4.42 6.21
C HIS A 87 13.17 -3.58 6.22
N ILE A 88 12.29 -3.82 7.19
CA ILE A 88 10.96 -3.19 7.25
C ILE A 88 11.05 -1.66 7.16
N SER A 89 11.84 -1.02 8.02
CA SER A 89 11.92 0.45 8.06
C SER A 89 12.43 1.05 6.75
N GLU A 90 13.46 0.45 6.14
CA GLU A 90 13.98 0.90 4.84
C GLU A 90 12.98 0.66 3.72
N SER A 91 12.22 -0.44 3.74
CA SER A 91 11.17 -0.71 2.77
C SER A 91 10.10 0.37 2.79
N LEU A 92 9.59 0.71 3.98
CA LEU A 92 8.56 1.73 4.14
C LEU A 92 9.08 3.13 3.77
N LYS A 93 10.32 3.45 4.15
CA LYS A 93 10.93 4.74 3.81
C LYS A 93 11.19 4.92 2.32
N ARG A 94 11.64 3.86 1.62
CA ARG A 94 12.01 3.96 0.20
C ARG A 94 10.80 3.84 -0.73
N CYS A 95 9.87 2.95 -0.41
CA CYS A 95 8.75 2.64 -1.30
C CYS A 95 7.42 3.23 -0.86
N GLY A 96 7.28 3.57 0.43
CA GLY A 96 6.14 4.33 0.93
C GLY A 96 6.23 5.81 0.58
N ILE A 97 5.47 6.63 1.29
CA ILE A 97 5.47 8.08 1.13
C ILE A 97 6.40 8.77 2.14
N ALA A 98 6.89 9.94 1.75
CA ALA A 98 7.62 10.90 2.58
C ALA A 98 6.82 12.21 2.69
N ASP A 99 7.32 13.15 3.49
CA ASP A 99 6.70 14.44 3.76
C ASP A 99 6.54 15.33 2.51
N ASP A 100 7.34 15.11 1.47
CA ASP A 100 7.34 15.84 0.20
C ASP A 100 6.71 15.07 -0.99
N THR A 101 6.13 13.89 -0.75
CA THR A 101 5.65 13.02 -1.84
C THR A 101 4.45 13.63 -2.59
N GLN A 102 4.66 13.94 -3.87
CA GLN A 102 3.64 14.55 -4.75
C GLN A 102 2.76 13.52 -5.48
N TYR A 103 3.27 12.30 -5.69
CA TYR A 103 2.57 11.24 -6.41
C TYR A 103 2.35 10.04 -5.51
N ILE A 104 1.09 9.77 -5.17
CA ILE A 104 0.72 8.69 -4.25
C ILE A 104 -0.14 7.68 -4.99
N LEU A 105 0.28 6.41 -4.95
CA LEU A 105 -0.57 5.28 -5.29
C LEU A 105 -1.15 4.73 -3.98
N ALA A 106 -2.43 4.99 -3.76
CA ALA A 106 -3.18 4.40 -2.67
C ALA A 106 -3.68 3.01 -3.08
N ALA A 107 -3.51 2.04 -2.18
CA ALA A 107 -3.94 0.67 -2.37
C ALA A 107 -4.72 0.19 -1.15
N ARG A 108 -5.93 -0.33 -1.37
CA ARG A 108 -6.80 -0.86 -0.33
C ARG A 108 -7.28 -2.25 -0.69
N PHE A 109 -7.16 -3.18 0.25
CA PHE A 109 -7.69 -4.53 0.07
C PHE A 109 -9.20 -4.54 0.32
N ASP A 110 -9.96 -5.15 -0.59
CA ASP A 110 -11.40 -5.41 -0.46
C ASP A 110 -12.22 -4.16 -0.11
N ALA A 111 -11.87 -3.04 -0.76
CA ALA A 111 -12.60 -1.79 -0.64
C ALA A 111 -14.08 -1.99 -1.01
N SER A 112 -14.98 -1.40 -0.24
CA SER A 112 -16.41 -1.40 -0.54
C SER A 112 -16.72 -0.49 -1.73
N ASP A 113 -17.92 -0.61 -2.31
CA ASP A 113 -18.36 0.28 -3.39
C ASP A 113 -18.41 1.76 -2.99
N GLU A 114 -18.52 2.07 -1.69
CA GLU A 114 -18.47 3.45 -1.17
C GLU A 114 -17.03 3.99 -1.06
N GLU A 115 -16.03 3.11 -1.03
CA GLU A 115 -14.61 3.42 -0.89
C GLU A 115 -13.84 3.40 -2.22
N VAL A 116 -14.46 2.88 -3.29
CA VAL A 116 -13.90 2.78 -4.66
C VAL A 116 -14.23 4.03 -5.47
#